data_AF-A0A1E2USQ9-F1
#
_entry.id   AF-A0A1E2USQ9-F1
#
_cell.length_a   1.000
_cell.length_b   1.000
_cell.length_c   1.000
_cell.angle_alpha   90.00
_cell.angle_beta   90.00
_cell.angle_gamma   90.00
#
_symmetry.space_group_name_H-M   'P 1'
#
loop_
_entity.id
_entity.type
_entity.pdbx_description
1 polymer ?
#
loop_
_entity_poly.entity_id
_entity_poly.type
_entity_poly.pdbx_seq_one_letter_code
_entity_poly.pdbx_strand_id
1 'polypeptide(L)'
;MSRLETIRDYRRTIYSIAEFMIRNKHAVSEFGNALVWSDLEHIPTWLLWDEGERYKVIMTAGTIFLLPSIRIWIDAKKIQEVRSLIGDELFDLILKTTKIDNYQIKYITLNNIQDSLSAAGSAVIISSSSMRVRPWISRAVPKPKGKLDSELAKEIMKHTIFIINQNRFKS
;
A
#
# COMPACT_ATOMS: atom_id res chain seq x y z
N MET A 1 -12.92 21.66 1.71
CA MET A 1 -12.16 21.37 2.94
C MET A 1 -11.43 22.63 3.34
N SER A 2 -11.72 23.18 4.52
CA SER A 2 -11.09 24.41 5.01
C SER A 2 -9.67 24.12 5.53
N ARG A 3 -8.77 25.10 5.48
CA ARG A 3 -7.38 24.97 5.99
C ARG A 3 -7.32 24.51 7.45
N LEU A 4 -8.33 24.85 8.24
CA LEU A 4 -8.45 24.46 9.66
C LEU A 4 -8.84 22.98 9.83
N GLU A 5 -9.68 22.44 8.94
CA GLU A 5 -10.03 21.01 8.93
C GLU A 5 -8.79 20.16 8.63
N THR A 6 -7.99 20.56 7.64
CA THR A 6 -6.74 19.87 7.28
C THR A 6 -5.74 19.83 8.44
N ILE A 7 -5.59 20.93 9.19
CA ILE A 7 -4.71 20.99 10.37
C ILE A 7 -5.24 20.08 11.49
N ARG A 8 -6.56 20.00 11.66
CA ARG A 8 -7.19 19.17 12.69
C ARG A 8 -7.02 17.69 12.40
N ASP A 9 -7.19 17.27 11.15
CA ASP A 9 -7.00 15.88 10.71
C ASP A 9 -5.52 15.46 10.76
N TYR A 10 -4.62 16.38 10.43
CA TYR A 10 -3.18 16.18 10.59
C TYR A 10 -2.80 15.94 12.05
N ARG A 11 -3.29 16.77 12.98
CA ARG A 11 -3.06 16.57 14.42
C ARG A 11 -3.63 15.26 14.92
N ARG A 12 -4.87 14.90 14.54
CA ARG A 12 -5.48 13.61 14.91
C ARG A 12 -4.65 12.43 14.45
N THR A 13 -4.07 12.52 13.26
CA THR A 13 -3.17 11.50 12.72
C THR A 13 -1.90 11.39 13.56
N ILE A 14 -1.25 12.50 13.89
CA ILE A 14 -0.05 12.49 14.75
C ILE A 14 -0.37 11.88 16.12
N TYR A 15 -1.50 12.24 16.72
CA TYR A 15 -1.92 11.69 18.01
C TYR A 15 -2.22 10.19 17.94
N SER A 16 -2.88 9.71 16.88
CA SER A 16 -3.14 8.28 16.73
C SER A 16 -1.86 7.47 16.51
N ILE A 17 -0.89 8.02 15.78
CA ILE A 17 0.45 7.41 15.63
C ILE A 17 1.12 7.33 17.01
N ALA A 18 1.13 8.43 17.76
CA ALA A 18 1.74 8.47 19.08
C ALA A 18 1.08 7.48 20.06
N GLU A 19 -0.25 7.41 20.09
CA GLU A 19 -0.99 6.43 20.91
C GLU A 19 -0.70 4.99 20.52
N PHE A 20 -0.69 4.68 19.22
CA PHE A 20 -0.35 3.35 18.72
C PHE A 20 1.05 2.93 19.18
N MET A 21 2.01 3.84 19.10
CA MET A 21 3.38 3.60 19.55
C MET A 21 3.44 3.36 21.06
N ILE A 22 2.76 4.16 21.88
CA ILE A 22 2.70 4.00 23.34
C ILE A 22 2.09 2.65 23.76
N ARG A 23 1.01 2.23 23.08
CA ARG A 23 0.32 0.96 23.39
C ARG A 23 1.15 -0.26 23.05
N ASN A 24 1.99 -0.17 22.01
CA ASN A 24 2.91 -1.25 21.65
C ASN A 24 4.23 -1.07 22.39
N LYS A 25 4.34 -1.53 23.64
CA LYS A 25 5.59 -1.43 24.46
C LYS A 25 6.83 -2.00 23.77
N HIS A 26 6.70 -3.04 22.94
CA HIS A 26 7.78 -3.58 22.10
C HIS A 26 8.16 -2.65 20.95
N ALA A 27 7.20 -1.85 20.47
CA ALA A 27 7.52 -0.72 19.61
C ALA A 27 8.33 0.31 20.42
N VAL A 28 7.86 0.81 21.56
CA VAL A 28 8.62 1.83 22.32
C VAL A 28 10.07 1.43 22.66
N SER A 29 10.39 0.16 22.94
CA SER A 29 11.78 -0.25 23.25
C SER A 29 12.76 -0.23 22.06
N GLU A 30 12.28 -0.45 20.83
CA GLU A 30 13.09 -0.30 19.61
C GLU A 30 12.91 1.08 18.94
N PHE A 31 11.81 1.77 19.24
CA PHE A 31 11.40 3.03 18.60
C PHE A 31 11.83 4.26 19.44
N GLY A 32 11.90 4.15 20.76
CA GLY A 32 11.98 5.28 21.69
C GLY A 32 13.30 6.06 21.71
N ASN A 33 14.39 5.47 21.22
CA ASN A 33 15.71 6.12 21.28
C ASN A 33 16.08 6.92 20.02
N ALA A 34 15.37 6.72 18.91
CA ALA A 34 15.74 7.28 17.61
C ALA A 34 14.62 8.06 16.90
N LEU A 35 13.39 8.02 17.39
CA LEU A 35 12.28 8.71 16.75
C LEU A 35 12.28 10.20 17.13
N VAL A 36 12.40 11.07 16.14
CA VAL A 36 12.09 12.50 16.34
C VAL A 36 10.68 12.80 15.86
N TRP A 37 10.05 13.84 16.39
CA TRP A 37 8.68 14.23 16.01
C TRP A 37 8.49 14.42 14.50
N SER A 38 9.54 14.85 13.79
CA SER A 38 9.52 14.99 12.33
C SER A 38 9.41 13.66 11.58
N ASP A 39 9.76 12.52 12.20
CA ASP A 39 9.60 11.22 11.57
C ASP A 39 8.14 10.76 11.54
N LEU A 40 7.30 11.27 12.46
CA LEU A 40 5.85 11.00 12.47
C LEU A 40 5.16 11.55 11.22
N GLU A 41 5.70 12.63 10.64
CA GLU A 41 5.17 13.23 9.40
C GLU A 41 5.38 12.32 8.19
N HIS A 42 6.32 11.39 8.27
CA HIS A 42 6.64 10.45 7.21
C HIS A 42 5.95 9.10 7.37
N ILE A 43 5.35 8.82 8.52
CA ILE A 43 4.63 7.57 8.77
C ILE A 43 3.31 7.60 7.99
N PRO A 44 3.11 6.69 7.03
CA PRO A 44 1.85 6.63 6.30
C PRO A 44 0.71 6.26 7.25
N THR A 45 -0.43 6.94 7.12
CA THR A 45 -1.64 6.68 7.93
C THR A 45 -2.09 5.23 7.88
N TRP A 46 -1.92 4.57 6.73
CA TRP A 46 -2.32 3.18 6.53
C TRP A 46 -1.53 2.20 7.41
N LEU A 47 -0.34 2.57 7.88
CA LEU A 47 0.45 1.73 8.78
C LEU A 47 -0.25 1.50 10.13
N LEU A 48 -1.12 2.44 10.51
CA LEU A 48 -1.89 2.43 11.76
C LEU A 48 -3.19 1.62 11.67
N TRP A 49 -3.57 1.20 10.47
CA TRP A 49 -4.76 0.38 10.27
C TRP A 49 -4.53 -1.03 10.82
N ASP A 50 -5.60 -1.82 10.96
CA ASP A 50 -5.44 -3.22 11.37
C ASP A 50 -4.71 -4.05 10.30
N GLU A 51 -4.30 -5.27 10.67
CA GLU A 51 -3.52 -6.14 9.80
C GLU A 51 -4.25 -6.51 8.50
N GLY A 52 -5.56 -6.73 8.55
CA GLY A 52 -6.36 -7.05 7.37
C GLY A 52 -6.45 -5.87 6.41
N GLU A 53 -6.61 -4.66 6.94
CA GLU A 53 -6.60 -3.43 6.16
C GLU A 53 -5.22 -3.12 5.55
N ARG A 54 -4.13 -3.34 6.31
CA ARG A 54 -2.78 -3.25 5.76
C ARG A 54 -2.56 -4.27 4.65
N TYR A 55 -3.06 -5.49 4.82
CA TYR A 55 -2.99 -6.52 3.78
C TYR A 55 -3.75 -6.11 2.53
N LYS A 56 -4.92 -5.49 2.65
CA LYS A 56 -5.64 -4.90 1.50
C LYS A 56 -4.82 -3.83 0.77
N VAL A 57 -4.08 -2.99 1.49
CA VAL A 57 -3.15 -2.00 0.88
C VAL A 57 -2.07 -2.70 0.05
N ILE A 58 -1.44 -3.72 0.62
CA ILE A 58 -0.39 -4.50 -0.05
C ILE A 58 -0.95 -5.15 -1.32
N MET A 59 -2.08 -5.84 -1.22
CA MET A 59 -2.68 -6.55 -2.35
C MET A 59 -3.14 -5.58 -3.45
N THR A 60 -3.74 -4.45 -3.09
CA THR A 60 -4.18 -3.42 -4.05
C THR A 60 -2.98 -2.82 -4.80
N ALA A 61 -1.90 -2.48 -4.08
CA ALA A 61 -0.68 -1.97 -4.69
C ALA A 61 -0.04 -2.99 -5.65
N GLY A 62 -0.02 -4.26 -5.25
CA GLY A 62 0.46 -5.36 -6.07
C GLY A 62 -0.37 -5.55 -7.34
N THR A 63 -1.70 -5.50 -7.23
CA THR A 63 -2.60 -5.60 -8.38
C THR A 63 -2.44 -4.43 -9.33
N ILE A 64 -2.32 -3.19 -8.85
CA ILE A 64 -2.10 -2.02 -9.71
C ILE A 64 -0.78 -2.14 -10.46
N PHE A 65 0.31 -2.52 -9.76
CA PHE A 65 1.61 -2.71 -10.38
C PHE A 65 1.60 -3.81 -11.45
N LEU A 66 0.93 -4.93 -11.18
CA LEU A 66 0.83 -6.06 -12.11
C LEU A 66 -0.33 -5.95 -13.09
N LEU A 67 -1.13 -4.87 -13.03
CA LEU A 67 -2.33 -4.70 -13.85
C LEU A 67 -2.06 -4.84 -15.35
N PRO A 68 -0.98 -4.28 -15.91
CA PRO A 68 -0.66 -4.48 -17.33
C PRO A 68 -0.50 -5.95 -17.71
N SER A 69 0.12 -6.77 -16.84
CA SER A 69 0.25 -8.21 -17.05
C SER A 69 -1.07 -8.96 -16.85
N ILE A 70 -1.91 -8.53 -15.90
CA ILE A 70 -3.22 -9.14 -15.64
C ILE A 70 -4.17 -8.92 -16.82
N ARG A 71 -4.16 -7.72 -17.43
CA ARG A 71 -5.06 -7.35 -18.54
C ARG A 71 -4.88 -8.18 -19.81
N ILE A 72 -3.69 -8.75 -20.02
CA ILE A 72 -3.37 -9.58 -21.19
C ILE A 72 -3.60 -11.08 -20.96
N TRP A 73 -4.01 -11.48 -19.75
CA TRP A 73 -4.31 -12.88 -19.49
C TRP A 73 -5.56 -13.30 -20.24
N ILE A 74 -5.44 -14.43 -20.96
CA ILE A 74 -6.56 -15.10 -21.61
C ILE A 74 -7.27 -16.02 -20.60
N ASP A 75 -6.57 -16.46 -19.56
CA ASP A 75 -7.08 -17.37 -18.54
C ASP A 75 -8.00 -16.65 -17.54
N ALA A 76 -9.30 -16.77 -17.76
CA ALA A 76 -10.33 -16.20 -16.90
C ALA A 76 -10.24 -16.68 -15.44
N LYS A 77 -9.72 -17.88 -15.17
CA LYS A 77 -9.59 -18.39 -13.79
C LYS A 77 -8.59 -17.56 -13.00
N LYS A 78 -7.47 -17.17 -13.62
CA LYS A 78 -6.46 -16.32 -12.98
C LYS A 78 -6.98 -14.92 -12.69
N ILE A 79 -7.78 -14.36 -13.60
CA ILE A 79 -8.42 -13.05 -13.39
C ILE A 79 -9.41 -13.14 -12.22
N GLN A 80 -10.23 -14.20 -12.17
CA GLN A 80 -11.15 -14.43 -11.06
C GLN A 80 -10.44 -14.64 -9.73
N GLU A 81 -9.28 -15.30 -9.72
CA GLU A 81 -8.45 -15.45 -8.53
C GLU A 81 -7.92 -14.10 -8.02
N VAL A 82 -7.43 -13.21 -8.89
CA VAL A 82 -7.04 -11.85 -8.46
C VAL A 82 -8.24 -11.11 -7.88
N ARG A 83 -9.38 -11.19 -8.56
CA ARG A 83 -10.62 -10.54 -8.14
C ARG A 83 -11.08 -11.03 -6.75
N SER A 84 -11.04 -12.34 -6.49
CA SER A 84 -11.43 -12.90 -5.20
C SER A 84 -10.46 -12.54 -4.07
N LEU A 85 -9.17 -12.44 -4.36
CA LEU A 85 -8.14 -12.10 -3.38
C LEU A 85 -8.26 -10.65 -2.86
N ILE A 86 -8.64 -9.71 -3.71
CA ILE A 86 -8.70 -8.28 -3.33
C ILE A 86 -10.12 -7.79 -3.07
N GLY A 87 -11.13 -8.52 -3.56
CA GLY A 87 -12.54 -8.15 -3.51
C GLY A 87 -13.02 -7.49 -4.79
N ASP A 88 -14.22 -7.89 -5.21
CA ASP A 88 -14.88 -7.48 -6.45
C ASP A 88 -14.89 -5.96 -6.66
N GLU A 89 -15.31 -5.21 -5.65
CA GLU A 89 -15.44 -3.76 -5.74
C GLU A 89 -14.11 -3.04 -5.95
N LEU A 90 -13.06 -3.49 -5.25
CA LEU A 90 -11.72 -2.93 -5.38
C LEU A 90 -11.13 -3.27 -6.75
N PHE A 91 -11.33 -4.51 -7.22
CA PHE A 91 -10.89 -4.94 -8.53
C PHE A 91 -11.54 -4.13 -9.66
N ASP A 92 -12.85 -3.95 -9.62
CA ASP A 92 -13.57 -3.13 -10.58
C ASP A 92 -13.13 -1.66 -10.53
N LEU A 93 -12.86 -1.13 -9.34
CA LEU A 93 -12.37 0.23 -9.18
C LEU A 93 -10.98 0.40 -9.79
N ILE A 94 -10.04 -0.52 -9.53
CA ILE A 94 -8.71 -0.54 -10.15
C ILE A 94 -8.84 -0.55 -11.68
N LEU A 95 -9.67 -1.42 -12.24
CA LEU A 95 -9.84 -1.50 -13.69
C LEU A 95 -10.36 -0.18 -14.29
N LYS A 96 -11.28 0.50 -13.60
CA LYS A 96 -11.88 1.77 -14.04
C LYS A 96 -10.93 2.97 -13.91
N THR A 97 -10.15 3.04 -12.84
CA THR A 97 -9.37 4.25 -12.50
C THR A 97 -7.91 4.18 -12.95
N THR A 98 -7.36 2.99 -13.15
CA THR A 98 -5.95 2.82 -13.47
C THR A 98 -5.72 2.87 -14.98
N LYS A 99 -5.13 3.98 -15.44
CA LYS A 99 -4.59 4.16 -16.81
C LYS A 99 -3.07 3.97 -16.76
N ILE A 100 -2.60 2.73 -16.76
CA ILE A 100 -1.16 2.45 -16.89
C ILE A 100 -0.85 2.19 -18.36
N ASP A 101 0.19 2.85 -18.86
CA ASP A 101 0.72 2.64 -20.19
C ASP A 101 1.37 1.24 -20.30
N ASN A 102 0.92 0.48 -21.31
CA ASN A 102 1.36 -0.89 -21.57
C ASN A 102 2.85 -1.00 -21.99
N TYR A 103 3.57 0.12 -22.13
CA TYR A 103 4.94 0.13 -22.64
C TYR A 103 6.00 -0.37 -21.63
N GLN A 104 5.64 -0.53 -20.36
CA GLN A 104 6.57 -1.04 -19.32
C GLN A 104 6.34 -2.52 -18.97
N ILE A 105 5.61 -3.27 -19.80
CA ILE A 105 5.27 -4.69 -19.54
C ILE A 105 6.51 -5.57 -19.62
N LYS A 106 7.02 -6.03 -18.48
CA LYS A 106 7.72 -7.31 -18.40
C LYS A 106 6.65 -8.39 -18.21
N TYR A 107 6.63 -9.39 -19.08
CA TYR A 107 5.79 -10.56 -18.89
C TYR A 107 6.31 -11.31 -17.66
N ILE A 108 5.56 -11.25 -16.56
CA ILE A 108 5.91 -11.99 -15.34
C ILE A 108 5.01 -13.20 -15.27
N THR A 109 5.61 -14.39 -15.38
CA THR A 109 4.92 -15.64 -15.07
C THR A 109 4.64 -15.68 -13.57
N LEU A 110 3.36 -15.66 -13.20
CA LEU A 110 2.93 -15.77 -11.81
C LEU A 110 2.61 -17.24 -11.52
N ASN A 111 3.44 -17.90 -10.71
CA ASN A 111 3.21 -19.29 -10.30
C ASN A 111 2.14 -19.36 -9.19
N ASN A 112 2.28 -18.50 -8.18
CA ASN A 112 1.28 -18.26 -7.14
C ASN A 112 0.85 -16.79 -7.23
N ILE A 113 -0.42 -16.55 -7.53
CA ILE A 113 -0.95 -15.19 -7.74
C ILE A 113 -0.90 -14.39 -6.44
N GLN A 114 -1.34 -14.97 -5.32
CA GLN A 114 -1.33 -14.30 -4.03
C GLN A 114 0.08 -13.87 -3.62
N ASP A 115 1.05 -14.78 -3.67
CA ASP A 115 2.44 -14.47 -3.31
C ASP A 115 3.04 -13.41 -4.24
N SER A 116 2.69 -13.47 -5.53
CA SER A 116 3.19 -12.52 -6.52
C SER A 116 2.62 -11.12 -6.30
N LEU A 117 1.31 -11.01 -6.05
CA LEU A 117 0.65 -9.75 -5.72
C LEU A 117 1.21 -9.17 -4.42
N SER A 118 1.33 -9.99 -3.38
CA SER A 118 1.84 -9.59 -2.08
C SER A 118 3.29 -9.08 -2.15
N ALA A 119 4.17 -9.82 -2.85
CA ALA A 119 5.56 -9.42 -3.02
C ALA A 119 5.71 -8.17 -3.89
N ALA A 120 4.89 -8.02 -4.92
CA ALA A 120 4.84 -6.82 -5.76
C ALA A 120 4.37 -5.60 -4.98
N GLY A 121 3.28 -5.73 -4.21
CA GLY A 121 2.76 -4.67 -3.36
C GLY A 121 3.75 -4.22 -2.31
N SER A 122 4.46 -5.17 -1.70
CA SER A 122 5.53 -4.89 -0.75
C SER A 122 6.68 -4.13 -1.40
N ALA A 123 7.04 -4.46 -2.64
CA ALA A 123 8.06 -3.74 -3.40
C ALA A 123 7.64 -2.29 -3.69
N VAL A 124 6.38 -2.06 -4.09
CA VAL A 124 5.82 -0.71 -4.29
C VAL A 124 5.87 0.08 -2.99
N ILE A 125 5.39 -0.50 -1.89
CA ILE A 125 5.35 0.17 -0.58
C ILE A 125 6.76 0.55 -0.12
N ILE A 126 7.71 -0.38 -0.16
CA ILE A 126 9.09 -0.13 0.28
C ILE A 126 9.79 0.89 -0.62
N SER A 127 9.61 0.81 -1.93
CA SER A 127 10.23 1.74 -2.90
C SER A 127 9.62 3.15 -2.83
N SER A 128 8.34 3.29 -2.47
CA SER A 128 7.68 4.60 -2.33
C SER A 128 7.97 5.29 -0.99
N SER A 129 8.46 4.54 -0.01
CA SER A 129 8.69 5.02 1.36
C SER A 129 10.01 5.75 1.54
N SER A 130 10.02 6.74 2.43
CA SER A 130 11.25 7.42 2.82
C SER A 130 12.20 6.45 3.53
N MET A 131 13.52 6.66 3.41
CA MET A 131 14.52 5.81 4.06
C MET A 131 14.37 5.78 5.58
N ARG A 132 13.85 6.86 6.17
CA ARG A 132 13.65 6.97 7.62
C ARG A 132 12.60 5.99 8.12
N VAL A 133 11.49 5.83 7.38
CA VAL A 133 10.38 4.95 7.79
C VAL A 133 10.48 3.52 7.26
N ARG A 134 11.40 3.27 6.34
CA ARG A 134 11.55 1.97 5.68
C ARG A 134 11.77 0.79 6.63
N PRO A 135 12.56 0.89 7.73
CA PRO A 135 12.69 -0.21 8.68
C PRO A 135 11.37 -0.63 9.31
N TRP A 136 10.48 0.32 9.60
CA TRP A 136 9.16 0.05 10.19
C TRP A 136 8.23 -0.61 9.18
N ILE A 137 8.19 -0.04 7.98
CA ILE A 137 7.37 -0.56 6.89
C ILE A 137 7.80 -1.98 6.50
N SER A 138 9.11 -2.24 6.45
CA SER A 138 9.64 -3.58 6.11
C SER A 138 9.29 -4.67 7.12
N ARG A 139 8.87 -4.31 8.34
CA ARG A 139 8.36 -5.27 9.34
C ARG A 139 6.85 -5.51 9.20
N ALA A 140 6.13 -4.53 8.66
CA ALA A 140 4.68 -4.58 8.50
C ALA A 140 4.23 -5.16 7.15
N VAL A 141 5.16 -5.36 6.21
CA VAL A 141 4.88 -5.92 4.89
C VAL A 141 5.70 -7.18 4.61
N PRO A 142 5.19 -8.12 3.80
CA PRO A 142 5.93 -9.27 3.32
C PRO A 142 7.22 -8.91 2.59
N LYS A 143 8.09 -9.90 2.39
CA LYS A 143 9.38 -9.69 1.75
C LYS A 143 9.17 -9.27 0.28
N PRO A 144 9.70 -8.11 -0.16
CA PRO A 144 9.51 -7.67 -1.53
C PRO A 144 10.28 -8.55 -2.52
N LYS A 145 9.78 -8.66 -3.75
CA LYS A 145 10.50 -9.31 -4.85
C LYS A 145 10.99 -8.26 -5.83
N GLY A 146 12.28 -7.95 -5.76
CA GLY A 146 12.95 -6.99 -6.63
C GLY A 146 12.95 -5.56 -6.07
N LYS A 147 13.39 -4.61 -6.89
CA LYS A 147 13.39 -3.17 -6.59
C LYS A 147 12.65 -2.45 -7.70
N LEU A 148 11.77 -1.53 -7.30
CA LEU A 148 11.06 -0.65 -8.22
C LEU A 148 11.65 0.76 -8.16
N ASP A 149 11.61 1.48 -9.28
CA ASP A 149 11.92 2.91 -9.31
C ASP A 149 11.01 3.69 -8.34
N SER A 150 11.59 4.64 -7.62
CA SER A 150 10.90 5.34 -6.53
C SER A 150 9.76 6.24 -7.04
N GLU A 151 9.90 6.84 -8.23
CA GLU A 151 8.86 7.72 -8.76
C GLU A 151 7.63 6.92 -9.17
N LEU A 152 7.80 5.86 -9.96
CA LEU A 152 6.73 4.94 -10.31
C LEU A 152 6.08 4.33 -9.06
N ALA A 153 6.88 3.93 -8.06
CA ALA A 153 6.37 3.39 -6.80
C ALA A 153 5.47 4.40 -6.06
N LYS A 154 5.88 5.68 -5.98
CA LYS A 154 5.07 6.74 -5.35
C LYS A 154 3.76 6.97 -6.08
N GLU A 155 3.77 6.96 -7.41
CA GLU A 155 2.54 7.11 -8.21
C GLU A 155 1.56 5.97 -7.96
N ILE A 156 2.04 4.72 -8.00
CA ILE A 156 1.23 3.54 -7.70
C ILE A 156 0.69 3.62 -6.27
N MET A 157 1.52 4.00 -5.30
CA MET A 157 1.11 4.12 -3.90
C MET A 157 0.04 5.19 -3.71
N LYS A 158 0.18 6.35 -4.35
CA LYS A 158 -0.83 7.43 -4.34
C LYS A 158 -2.15 6.92 -4.90
N HIS A 159 -2.11 6.19 -6.01
CA HIS A 159 -3.31 5.60 -6.62
C HIS A 159 -3.95 4.53 -5.73
N THR A 160 -3.13 3.70 -5.08
CA THR A 160 -3.57 2.67 -4.12
C THR A 160 -4.39 3.29 -2.99
N ILE A 161 -3.86 4.32 -2.32
CA ILE A 161 -4.56 4.98 -1.22
C ILE A 161 -5.84 5.68 -1.70
N PHE A 162 -5.81 6.29 -2.89
CA PHE A 162 -7.01 6.87 -3.49
C PHE A 162 -8.11 5.83 -3.68
N ILE A 163 -7.81 4.68 -4.29
CA ILE A 163 -8.77 3.59 -4.54
C ILE A 163 -9.34 3.04 -3.22
N ILE A 164 -8.48 2.79 -2.22
CA ILE A 164 -8.92 2.24 -0.93
C ILE A 164 -9.84 3.20 -0.21
N ASN A 165 -9.49 4.49 -0.17
CA ASN A 165 -10.37 5.50 0.44
C ASN A 165 -11.69 5.64 -0.31
N GLN A 166 -11.68 5.61 -1.64
CA GLN A 166 -12.90 5.59 -2.45
C GLN A 166 -13.78 4.38 -2.15
N ASN A 167 -13.21 3.20 -1.88
CA ASN A 167 -13.98 2.03 -1.47
C ASN A 167 -14.54 2.17 -0.05
N ARG A 168 -13.77 2.72 0.90
CA ARG A 168 -14.19 2.92 2.29
C ARG A 168 -15.35 3.90 2.48
N PHE A 169 -15.38 4.98 1.69
CA PHE A 169 -16.35 6.06 1.86
C PHE A 169 -17.51 6.00 0.84
N LYS A 170 -17.70 4.85 0.17
CA LYS A 170 -18.85 4.59 -0.70
C LYS A 170 -20.08 4.06 0.06
N SER A 171 -19.92 3.69 1.32
CA SER A 171 -20.99 3.31 2.26
C SER A 171 -21.65 4.53 2.88
#